data_AF-W5XYF8-F1
#
_entry.id   AF-W5XYF8-F1
#
_cell.length_a   1.000
_cell.length_b   1.000
_cell.length_c   1.000
_cell.angle_alpha   90.00
_cell.angle_beta   90.00
_cell.angle_gamma   90.00
#
_symmetry.space_group_name_H-M   'P 1'
#
loop_
_entity.id
_entity.type
_entity.pdbx_description
1 polymer ?
#
loop_
_entity_poly.entity_id
_entity_poly.type
_entity_poly.pdbx_seq_one_letter_code
_entity_poly.pdbx_strand_id
1 'polypeptide(L)'
;MSHHMDVDLDHASRLIEGMLAESAAIPQPSPMPGAELPGVGPVITALNACYSSLCERASRQASRAQQHARHTSMALRNAEAVDAGTAGTLERLAP
;
A
#
# COMPACT_ATOMS: atom_id res chain seq x y z
N MET A 1 6.71 -20.30 25.36
CA MET A 1 6.15 -20.81 24.09
C MET A 1 6.78 -19.99 22.98
N SER A 2 7.76 -20.55 22.28
CA SER A 2 8.46 -19.83 21.21
C SER A 2 7.60 -19.95 19.95
N HIS A 3 6.95 -18.87 19.52
CA HIS A 3 6.31 -18.81 18.21
C HIS A 3 7.43 -18.72 17.17
N HIS A 4 7.91 -19.88 16.71
CA HIS A 4 8.76 -19.95 15.53
C HIS A 4 7.87 -19.57 14.35
N MET A 5 7.95 -18.30 13.95
CA MET A 5 7.24 -17.79 12.78
C MET A 5 8.08 -18.18 11.58
N ASP A 6 7.72 -19.30 10.94
CA ASP A 6 8.26 -19.69 9.65
C ASP A 6 7.71 -18.70 8.61
N VAL A 7 8.46 -17.65 8.32
CA VAL A 7 8.05 -16.63 7.36
C VAL A 7 8.49 -17.09 5.97
N ASP A 8 7.53 -17.49 5.13
CA ASP A 8 7.78 -17.73 3.70
C ASP A 8 8.05 -16.38 3.00
N LEU A 9 9.34 -16.04 2.88
CA LEU A 9 9.84 -14.79 2.34
C LEU A 9 9.46 -14.61 0.86
N ASP A 10 9.43 -15.69 0.08
CA ASP A 10 9.05 -15.68 -1.33
C ASP A 10 7.56 -15.42 -1.50
N HIS A 11 6.72 -15.97 -0.63
CA HIS A 11 5.30 -15.68 -0.61
C HIS A 11 5.04 -14.23 -0.17
N ALA A 12 5.71 -13.76 0.88
CA ALA A 12 5.57 -12.39 1.37
C ALA A 12 6.00 -11.35 0.33
N SER A 13 7.11 -11.59 -0.37
CA SER A 13 7.60 -10.71 -1.43
C SER A 13 6.62 -10.62 -2.61
N ARG A 14 6.08 -11.75 -3.07
CA ARG A 14 5.08 -11.78 -4.15
C ARG A 14 3.79 -11.04 -3.79
N LEU A 15 3.32 -11.17 -2.55
CA LEU A 15 2.15 -10.43 -2.07
C LEU A 15 2.40 -8.91 -2.09
N ILE A 16 3.57 -8.48 -1.63
CA ILE A 16 3.94 -7.06 -1.60
C ILE A 16 4.06 -6.48 -3.01
N GLU A 17 4.67 -7.23 -3.93
CA GLU A 17 4.77 -6.84 -5.34
C GLU A 17 3.40 -6.73 -6.01
N GLY A 18 2.50 -7.70 -5.76
CA GLY A 18 1.11 -7.63 -6.22
C GLY A 18 0.38 -6.39 -5.71
N MET A 19 0.50 -6.09 -4.42
CA MET A 19 -0.10 -4.90 -3.80
C MET A 19 0.45 -3.58 -4.40
N LEU A 20 1.74 -3.54 -4.74
CA LEU A 20 2.34 -2.36 -5.36
C LEU A 20 1.90 -2.18 -6.82
N ALA A 21 1.69 -3.28 -7.55
CA ALA A 21 1.25 -3.28 -8.95
C ALA A 21 -0.24 -2.88 -9.12
N GLU A 22 -1.11 -3.29 -8.19
CA GLU A 22 -2.57 -3.03 -8.27
C GLU A 22 -2.97 -1.57 -7.97
N SER A 23 -2.06 -0.76 -7.45
CA SER A 23 -2.36 0.60 -7.00
C SER A 23 -2.65 1.63 -8.11
N ALA A 24 -2.85 1.19 -9.36
CA ALA A 24 -2.91 2.02 -10.56
C ALA A 24 -4.26 2.74 -10.81
N ALA A 25 -5.33 2.42 -10.09
CA ALA A 25 -6.68 2.88 -10.45
C ALA A 25 -7.39 3.67 -9.35
N ILE A 26 -6.78 4.74 -8.83
CA ILE A 26 -7.53 5.68 -7.97
C ILE A 26 -8.39 6.58 -8.87
N PRO A 27 -9.73 6.55 -8.74
CA PRO A 27 -10.60 7.41 -9.53
C PRO A 27 -10.28 8.88 -9.26
N GLN A 28 -10.07 9.65 -10.31
CA GLN A 28 -9.91 11.11 -10.19
C GLN A 28 -11.29 11.76 -10.06
N PRO A 29 -11.43 12.80 -9.21
CA PRO A 29 -12.67 13.53 -9.12
C PRO A 29 -12.95 14.24 -10.45
N SER A 30 -14.12 13.97 -11.03
CA SER A 30 -14.65 14.66 -12.19
C SER A 30 -16.00 15.24 -11.80
N PRO A 31 -16.13 16.58 -11.74
CA PRO A 31 -17.37 17.20 -11.29
C PRO A 31 -18.48 16.99 -12.33
N MET A 32 -19.64 16.59 -11.84
CA MET A 32 -20.87 16.54 -12.62
C MET A 32 -21.30 17.97 -13.00
N PRO A 33 -21.68 18.21 -14.27
CA PRO A 33 -22.19 19.51 -14.70
C PRO A 33 -23.55 19.81 -14.07
N GLY A 34 -23.93 21.09 -14.04
CA GLY A 34 -25.27 21.53 -13.59
C GLY A 34 -25.34 22.13 -12.18
N ALA A 35 -24.20 22.40 -11.55
CA ALA A 35 -24.14 23.13 -10.27
C ALA A 35 -24.78 24.54 -10.34
N GLU A 36 -24.80 25.14 -11.53
CA GLU A 36 -25.40 26.45 -11.82
C GLU A 36 -26.94 26.41 -11.97
N LEU A 37 -27.55 25.22 -12.01
CA LEU A 37 -28.97 25.08 -12.29
C LEU A 37 -29.83 25.50 -11.07
N PRO A 38 -30.87 26.33 -11.25
CA PRO A 38 -31.78 26.68 -10.17
C PRO A 38 -32.51 25.44 -9.65
N GLY A 39 -32.64 25.32 -8.33
CA GLY A 39 -33.28 24.19 -7.65
C GLY A 39 -32.37 22.97 -7.46
N VAL A 40 -31.76 22.45 -8.53
CA VAL A 40 -30.95 21.21 -8.48
C VAL A 40 -29.45 21.44 -8.28
N GLY A 41 -28.96 22.66 -8.53
CA GLY A 41 -27.55 23.05 -8.40
C GLY A 41 -26.93 22.79 -7.02
N PRO A 42 -27.61 23.09 -5.90
CA PRO A 42 -27.11 22.76 -4.56
C PRO A 42 -26.91 21.27 -4.34
N VAL A 43 -27.79 20.42 -4.88
CA VAL A 43 -27.69 18.95 -4.78
C VAL A 43 -26.50 18.44 -5.60
N ILE A 44 -26.33 18.94 -6.83
CA ILE A 44 -25.19 18.59 -7.68
C ILE A 44 -23.86 19.04 -7.03
N THR A 45 -23.85 20.21 -6.41
CA THR A 45 -22.69 20.72 -5.66
C THR A 45 -22.33 19.80 -4.49
N ALA A 46 -23.33 19.37 -3.71
CA ALA A 46 -23.12 18.44 -2.60
C ALA A 46 -22.62 17.06 -3.08
N LEU A 47 -23.15 16.55 -4.20
CA LEU A 47 -22.70 15.30 -4.81
C LEU A 47 -21.24 15.39 -5.28
N ASN A 48 -20.88 16.48 -5.96
CA ASN A 48 -19.50 16.73 -6.42
C ASN A 48 -18.53 16.82 -5.23
N ALA A 49 -18.92 17.48 -4.14
CA ALA A 49 -18.12 17.55 -2.92
C ALA A 49 -17.96 16.16 -2.27
N CYS A 50 -19.03 15.37 -2.20
CA CYS A 50 -19.00 14.01 -1.66
C CYS A 50 -18.07 13.10 -2.49
N TYR A 51 -18.21 13.13 -3.81
CA TYR A 51 -17.36 12.37 -4.73
C TYR A 51 -15.89 12.76 -4.61
N SER A 52 -15.60 14.07 -4.55
CA SER A 52 -14.24 14.57 -4.35
C SER A 52 -13.63 14.09 -3.04
N SER A 53 -14.40 14.12 -1.95
CA SER A 53 -13.98 13.60 -0.65
C SER A 53 -13.70 12.10 -0.68
N LEU A 54 -14.52 11.32 -1.40
CA LEU A 54 -14.30 9.88 -1.57
C LEU A 54 -13.02 9.59 -2.35
N CYS A 55 -12.80 10.27 -3.48
CA CYS A 55 -11.56 10.15 -4.26
C CYS A 55 -10.32 10.50 -3.43
N GLU A 56 -10.40 11.56 -2.61
CA GLU A 56 -9.29 11.96 -1.75
C GLU A 56 -9.00 10.90 -0.66
N ARG A 57 -10.04 10.35 -0.03
CA ARG A 57 -9.87 9.27 0.95
C ARG A 57 -9.27 8.02 0.31
N ALA A 58 -9.78 7.61 -0.85
CA ALA A 58 -9.24 6.48 -1.60
C ALA A 58 -7.77 6.69 -1.96
N SER A 59 -7.41 7.91 -2.40
CA SER A 59 -6.03 8.29 -2.67
C SER A 59 -5.13 8.14 -1.45
N ARG A 60 -5.56 8.69 -0.31
CA ARG A 60 -4.80 8.60 0.95
C ARG A 60 -4.63 7.15 1.42
N GLN A 61 -5.66 6.32 1.29
CA GLN A 61 -5.61 4.91 1.67
C GLN A 61 -4.64 4.13 0.77
N ALA A 62 -4.71 4.33 -0.54
CA ALA A 62 -3.79 3.73 -1.49
C ALA A 62 -2.34 4.14 -1.21
N SER A 63 -2.08 5.43 -0.98
CA SER A 63 -0.73 5.91 -0.64
C SER A 63 -0.19 5.27 0.66
N ARG A 64 -1.04 5.12 1.69
CA ARG A 64 -0.63 4.43 2.94
C ARG A 64 -0.35 2.95 2.71
N ALA A 65 -1.20 2.26 1.95
CA ALA A 65 -0.98 0.86 1.61
C ALA A 65 0.34 0.66 0.85
N GLN A 66 0.63 1.52 -0.14
CA GLN A 66 1.91 1.52 -0.84
C GLN A 66 3.10 1.79 0.09
N GLN A 67 2.97 2.75 1.02
CA GLN A 67 4.02 3.05 1.99
C GLN A 67 4.30 1.84 2.89
N HIS A 68 3.26 1.18 3.40
CA HIS A 68 3.40 -0.04 4.20
C HIS A 68 4.04 -1.17 3.39
N ALA A 69 3.58 -1.41 2.17
CA ALA A 69 4.14 -2.42 1.28
C ALA A 69 5.66 -2.20 1.05
N ARG A 70 6.08 -0.95 0.78
CA ARG A 70 7.51 -0.60 0.64
C ARG A 70 8.28 -0.83 1.94
N HIS A 71 7.73 -0.41 3.07
CA HIS A 71 8.40 -0.58 4.37
C HIS A 71 8.58 -2.07 4.71
N THR A 72 7.56 -2.89 4.46
CA THR A 72 7.65 -4.34 4.65
C THR A 72 8.65 -4.97 3.70
N SER A 73 8.70 -4.56 2.43
CA SER A 73 9.72 -5.03 1.47
C SER A 73 11.14 -4.72 1.96
N MET A 74 11.37 -3.51 2.46
CA MET A 74 12.67 -3.13 3.03
C MET A 74 13.01 -3.96 4.27
N ALA A 75 12.03 -4.18 5.16
CA ALA A 75 12.24 -4.99 6.35
C ALA A 75 12.60 -6.44 6.02
N LEU A 76 11.93 -7.06 5.03
CA LEU A 76 12.24 -8.41 4.55
C LEU A 76 13.66 -8.49 3.99
N ARG A 77 14.05 -7.56 3.12
CA ARG A 77 15.42 -7.51 2.57
C ARG A 77 16.48 -7.35 3.66
N ASN A 78 16.20 -6.54 4.68
CA ASN A 78 17.11 -6.38 5.81
C ASN A 78 17.21 -7.67 6.63
N ALA A 79 16.10 -8.39 6.84
CA ALA A 79 16.10 -9.67 7.54
C ALA A 79 16.92 -10.71 6.77
N GLU A 80 16.75 -10.82 5.44
CA GLU A 80 17.55 -11.68 4.57
C GLU A 80 19.05 -11.36 4.63
N ALA A 81 19.40 -10.08 4.59
CA ALA A 81 20.80 -9.64 4.67
C ALA A 81 21.45 -9.98 6.02
N VAL A 82 20.69 -9.83 7.12
CA VAL A 82 21.15 -10.21 8.46
C VAL A 82 21.34 -11.72 8.54
N ASP A 83 20.37 -12.50 8.08
CA ASP A 83 20.41 -13.96 8.11
C ASP A 83 21.60 -14.52 7.32
N ALA A 84 21.80 -14.04 6.07
CA ALA A 84 22.95 -14.38 5.25
C ALA A 84 24.28 -13.97 5.89
N GLY A 85 24.32 -12.80 6.54
CA GLY A 85 25.50 -12.33 7.28
C GLY A 85 25.82 -13.20 8.50
N THR A 86 24.81 -13.65 9.23
CA THR A 86 24.97 -14.58 10.35
C THR A 86 25.41 -15.97 9.89
N ALA A 87 24.82 -16.51 8.82
CA ALA A 87 25.24 -17.78 8.23
C ALA A 87 26.72 -17.72 7.80
N GLY A 88 27.11 -16.67 7.07
CA GLY A 88 28.48 -16.49 6.60
C GLY A 88 29.52 -16.16 7.69
N THR A 89 29.09 -15.76 8.90
CA THR A 89 29.97 -15.65 10.06
C THR A 89 30.08 -16.99 10.80
N LEU A 90 28.99 -17.75 10.91
CA LEU A 90 28.99 -19.09 11.50
C LEU A 90 29.83 -20.07 10.67
N GLU A 91 29.72 -20.08 9.35
CA GLU A 91 30.56 -20.91 8.46
C GLU A 91 32.06 -20.59 8.62
N ARG A 92 32.39 -19.34 8.91
CA ARG A 92 33.77 -18.87 9.07
C ARG A 92 34.37 -19.18 10.45
N LEU A 93 33.49 -19.41 11.43
CA LEU A 93 33.84 -19.77 12.81
C LEU A 93 33.69 -21.28 13.08
N ALA A 94 33.14 -22.03 12.12
CA ALA A 94 33.10 -23.48 12.16
C ALA A 94 34.52 -24.03 11.88
N PRO A 95 35.09 -24.85 12.78
CA PRO A 95 36.45 -25.38 12.68
C PRO A 95 36.63 -26.42 11.57
#